data_AF-A0A6U2H6I2-F1
#
_entry.id   AF-A0A6U2H6I2-F1
#
_cell.length_a   1.000
_cell.length_b   1.000
_cell.length_c   1.000
_cell.angle_alpha   90.00
_cell.angle_beta   90.00
_cell.angle_gamma   90.00
#
_symmetry.space_group_name_H-M   'P 1'
#
loop_
_entity.id
_entity.type
_entity.pdbx_description
1 polymer ?
#
loop_
_entity_poly.entity_id
_entity_poly.type
_entity_poly.pdbx_seq_one_letter_code
_entity_poly.pdbx_strand_id
1 'polypeptide(L)'
;GGAKDRDGNALPRGYGGYLGRARGALAKAHGKLQKFDPWMLTAEELLALLRALTDDVLTKDEGLAEDLAERLGELQELQREKRAADFAFVKARNGHLGPKWQAKKPQPKKKEEDKDA
;
A
#
# COMPACT_ATOMS: atom_id res chain seq x y z
N GLY A 1 31.25 -12.56 2.90
CA GLY A 1 31.40 -11.60 1.79
C GLY A 1 30.66 -10.34 2.14
N GLY A 2 31.31 -9.17 2.08
CA GLY A 2 30.67 -7.89 2.35
C GLY A 2 29.75 -7.47 1.21
N ALA A 3 28.65 -6.79 1.53
CA ALA A 3 27.81 -6.19 0.51
C ALA A 3 28.59 -5.08 -0.18
N LYS A 4 28.53 -5.08 -1.51
CA LYS A 4 29.08 -4.04 -2.35
C LYS A 4 27.93 -3.26 -2.94
N ASP A 5 28.13 -1.96 -3.13
CA ASP A 5 27.19 -1.17 -3.91
C ASP A 5 27.24 -1.57 -5.40
N ARG A 6 26.47 -0.87 -6.22
CA ARG A 6 26.39 -1.14 -7.66
C ARG A 6 27.72 -0.89 -8.38
N ASP A 7 28.64 -0.15 -7.76
CA ASP A 7 29.96 0.21 -8.30
C ASP A 7 31.08 -0.70 -7.78
N GLY A 8 30.74 -1.68 -6.95
CA GLY A 8 31.71 -2.59 -6.38
C GLY A 8 32.46 -2.02 -5.17
N ASN A 9 32.10 -0.82 -4.70
CA ASN A 9 32.63 -0.27 -3.46
C ASN A 9 32.05 -1.04 -2.28
N ALA A 10 32.92 -1.35 -1.31
CA ALA A 10 32.52 -2.03 -0.11
C ALA A 10 31.66 -1.10 0.74
N LEU A 11 30.42 -1.51 1.02
CA LEU A 11 29.58 -0.80 1.97
C LEU A 11 30.14 -1.01 3.39
N PRO A 12 29.95 -0.04 4.31
CA PRO A 12 30.31 -0.21 5.71
C PRO A 12 29.73 -1.51 6.30
N ARG A 13 30.43 -2.10 7.27
CA ARG A 13 30.02 -3.37 7.88
C ARG A 13 28.59 -3.24 8.43
N GLY A 14 27.68 -4.12 8.00
CA GLY A 14 26.25 -4.11 8.41
C GLY A 14 25.29 -3.45 7.41
N TYR A 15 25.76 -2.54 6.55
CA TYR A 15 24.89 -1.82 5.59
C TYR A 15 24.23 -2.74 4.55
N GLY A 16 24.88 -3.86 4.22
CA GLY A 16 24.31 -4.87 3.33
C GLY A 16 23.02 -5.50 3.84
N GLY A 17 22.90 -5.64 5.16
CA GLY A 17 21.67 -6.13 5.79
C GLY A 17 20.54 -5.11 5.71
N TYR A 18 20.88 -3.83 5.88
CA TYR A 18 19.94 -2.71 5.87
C TYR A 18 19.30 -2.47 4.49
N LEU A 19 20.11 -2.47 3.42
CA LEU A 19 19.61 -2.26 2.06
C LEU A 19 18.88 -3.49 1.48
N GLY A 20 19.01 -4.65 2.14
CA GLY A 20 18.39 -5.90 1.73
C GLY A 20 18.95 -6.46 0.42
N ARG A 21 18.08 -7.03 -0.42
CA ARG A 21 18.50 -7.67 -1.69
C ARG A 21 19.08 -6.63 -2.64
N ALA A 22 20.22 -6.94 -3.26
CA ALA A 22 20.89 -6.04 -4.22
C ALA A 22 20.04 -5.62 -5.44
N ARG A 23 19.00 -6.40 -5.79
CA ARG A 23 18.03 -6.07 -6.85
C ARG A 23 16.72 -5.44 -6.33
N GLY A 24 16.61 -5.23 -5.02
CA GLY A 24 15.45 -4.63 -4.37
C GLY A 24 15.31 -3.15 -4.68
N ALA A 25 14.10 -2.61 -4.46
CA ALA A 25 13.78 -1.21 -4.73
C ALA A 25 14.65 -0.26 -3.91
N LEU A 26 14.90 -0.55 -2.63
CA LEU A 26 15.73 0.30 -1.75
C LEU A 26 17.20 0.38 -2.22
N ALA A 27 17.83 -0.76 -2.52
CA ALA A 27 19.20 -0.80 -3.01
C ALA A 27 19.36 -0.08 -4.38
N LYS A 28 18.37 -0.22 -5.27
CA LYS A 28 18.34 0.51 -6.55
C LYS A 28 18.15 2.01 -6.35
N ALA A 29 17.23 2.41 -5.46
CA ALA A 29 16.95 3.80 -5.15
C ALA A 29 18.20 4.49 -4.56
N HIS A 30 18.85 3.86 -3.58
CA HIS A 30 20.10 4.34 -3.00
C HIS A 30 21.20 4.52 -4.07
N GLY A 31 21.41 3.51 -4.92
CA GLY A 31 22.40 3.60 -5.99
C GLY A 31 22.07 4.66 -7.06
N LYS A 32 20.78 4.97 -7.28
CA LYS A 32 20.37 6.04 -8.18
C LYS A 32 20.60 7.42 -7.56
N LEU A 33 20.25 7.61 -6.29
CA LEU A 33 20.46 8.88 -5.59
C LEU A 33 21.93 9.31 -5.52
N GLN A 34 22.86 8.36 -5.53
CA GLN A 34 24.30 8.67 -5.57
C GLN A 34 24.77 9.28 -6.90
N LYS A 35 24.00 9.14 -7.99
CA LYS A 35 24.46 9.43 -9.36
C LYS A 35 23.51 10.29 -10.19
N PHE A 36 22.23 10.29 -9.84
CA PHE A 36 21.17 10.88 -10.64
C PHE A 36 20.28 11.74 -9.76
N ASP A 37 19.53 12.63 -10.40
CA ASP A 37 18.52 13.47 -9.76
C ASP A 37 17.43 12.60 -9.10
N PRO A 38 16.97 12.94 -7.88
CA PRO A 38 15.85 12.27 -7.21
C PRO A 38 14.57 12.12 -8.05
N TRP A 39 14.32 13.02 -9.02
CA TRP A 39 13.17 12.93 -9.94
C TRP A 39 13.23 11.70 -10.86
N MET A 40 14.38 11.02 -10.97
CA MET A 40 14.59 9.82 -11.78
C MET A 40 14.23 8.51 -11.04
N LEU A 41 13.76 8.61 -9.79
CA LEU A 41 13.29 7.48 -9.02
C LEU A 41 11.89 7.05 -9.46
N THR A 42 11.66 5.73 -9.51
CA THR A 42 10.30 5.22 -9.68
C THR A 42 9.49 5.40 -8.41
N ALA A 43 8.16 5.35 -8.51
CA ALA A 43 7.29 5.41 -7.33
C ALA A 43 7.62 4.29 -6.31
N GLU A 44 7.98 3.09 -6.78
CA GLU A 44 8.38 1.98 -5.91
C GLU A 44 9.70 2.25 -5.17
N GLU A 45 10.68 2.83 -5.86
CA GLU A 45 11.98 3.21 -5.31
C GLU A 45 11.83 4.33 -4.27
N LEU A 46 11.01 5.33 -4.57
CA LEU A 46 10.70 6.43 -3.66
C LEU A 46 9.97 5.92 -2.40
N LEU A 47 8.97 5.07 -2.57
CA LEU A 47 8.25 4.45 -1.45
C LEU A 47 9.16 3.56 -0.60
N ALA A 48 10.12 2.87 -1.20
CA ALA A 48 11.09 2.08 -0.46
C ALA A 48 11.99 2.96 0.43
N LEU A 49 12.45 4.10 -0.08
CA LEU A 49 13.22 5.07 0.70
C LEU A 49 12.39 5.69 1.83
N LEU A 50 11.15 6.10 1.54
CA LEU A 50 10.23 6.66 2.54
C LEU A 50 9.97 5.67 3.68
N ARG A 51 9.75 4.40 3.36
CA ARG A 51 9.59 3.34 4.38
C ARG A 51 10.84 3.20 5.24
N ALA A 52 12.02 3.09 4.63
CA ALA A 52 13.27 2.97 5.38
C ALA A 52 13.48 4.16 6.33
N LEU A 53 13.19 5.38 5.88
CA LEU A 53 13.25 6.58 6.73
C LEU A 53 12.22 6.58 7.85
N THR A 54 11.01 6.08 7.57
CA THR A 54 9.96 5.98 8.58
C THR A 54 10.35 4.95 9.64
N ASP A 55 10.86 3.79 9.24
CA ASP A 55 11.37 2.76 10.15
C ASP A 55 12.52 3.30 11.02
N ASP A 56 13.44 4.08 10.44
CA ASP A 56 14.52 4.74 11.18
C ASP A 56 14.03 5.77 12.21
N VAL A 57 12.89 6.43 11.95
CA VAL A 57 12.28 7.36 12.90
C VAL A 57 11.57 6.60 14.01
N LEU A 58 10.78 5.59 13.66
CA LEU A 58 10.05 4.76 14.62
C LEU A 58 10.98 3.98 15.55
N THR A 59 12.15 3.58 15.07
CA THR A 59 13.17 2.91 15.92
C THR A 59 13.88 3.85 16.88
N LYS A 60 13.84 5.17 16.66
CA LYS A 60 14.44 6.17 17.55
C LYS A 60 13.45 6.74 18.56
N ASP A 61 12.17 6.70 18.24
CA ASP A 61 11.08 7.20 19.09
C ASP A 61 10.07 6.08 19.32
N GLU A 62 10.34 5.29 20.36
CA GLU A 62 9.49 4.15 20.75
C GLU A 62 8.08 4.62 21.15
N GLY A 63 7.95 5.81 21.75
CA GLY A 63 6.64 6.37 22.11
C GLY A 63 5.78 6.68 20.89
N LEU A 64 6.38 7.25 19.84
CA LEU A 64 5.68 7.46 18.57
C LEU A 64 5.25 6.14 17.91
N ALA A 65 6.07 5.09 18.02
CA ALA A 65 5.73 3.77 17.49
C ALA A 65 4.56 3.13 18.25
N GLU A 66 4.52 3.25 19.57
CA GLU A 66 3.41 2.81 20.42
C GLU A 66 2.12 3.56 20.10
N ASP A 67 2.17 4.90 20.03
CA ASP A 67 1.03 5.75 19.66
C ASP A 67 0.44 5.37 18.30
N LEU A 68 1.30 5.09 17.31
CA LEU A 68 0.87 4.64 15.99
C LEU A 68 0.19 3.28 16.04
N ALA A 69 0.72 2.35 16.85
CA ALA A 69 0.15 1.02 17.03
C ALA A 69 -1.22 1.08 17.71
N GLU A 70 -1.38 1.93 18.73
CA GLU A 70 -2.66 2.15 19.43
C GLU A 70 -3.72 2.70 18.47
N ARG A 71 -3.40 3.77 17.74
CA ARG A 71 -4.31 4.38 16.76
C ARG A 71 -4.69 3.42 15.62
N LEU A 72 -3.75 2.55 15.20
CA LEU A 72 -4.04 1.50 14.23
C LEU A 72 -5.03 0.46 14.79
N GLY A 73 -4.92 0.13 16.07
CA GLY A 73 -5.88 -0.70 16.79
C GLY A 73 -7.28 -0.08 16.78
N GLU A 74 -7.39 1.16 17.25
CA GLU A 74 -8.66 1.91 17.26
C GLU A 74 -9.32 1.97 15.87
N LEU A 75 -8.53 2.26 14.83
CA LEU A 75 -9.03 2.34 13.47
C LEU A 75 -9.57 0.99 12.96
N GLN A 76 -8.93 -0.12 13.33
CA GLN A 76 -9.41 -1.45 12.97
C GLN A 76 -10.72 -1.80 13.68
N GLU A 77 -10.88 -1.41 14.94
CA GLU A 77 -12.12 -1.58 15.69
C GLU A 77 -13.24 -0.77 15.05
N LEU A 78 -13.01 0.52 14.78
CA LEU A 78 -13.97 1.38 14.06
C LEU A 78 -14.35 0.81 12.70
N GLN A 79 -13.41 0.23 11.95
CA GLN A 79 -13.72 -0.44 10.68
C GLN A 79 -14.60 -1.68 10.86
N ARG A 80 -14.42 -2.45 11.92
CA ARG A 80 -15.27 -3.62 12.22
C ARG A 80 -16.68 -3.17 12.59
N GLU A 81 -16.81 -2.16 13.44
CA GLU A 81 -18.10 -1.58 13.82
C GLU A 81 -18.84 -1.01 12.62
N LYS A 82 -18.14 -0.26 11.76
CA LYS A 82 -18.71 0.24 10.51
C LYS A 82 -19.27 -0.89 9.66
N ARG A 83 -18.51 -1.98 9.46
CA ARG A 83 -18.98 -3.13 8.68
C ARG A 83 -20.20 -3.81 9.32
N ALA A 84 -20.23 -3.91 10.65
CA ALA A 84 -21.38 -4.45 11.37
C ALA A 84 -22.62 -3.56 11.22
N ALA A 85 -22.45 -2.23 11.31
CA ALA A 85 -23.51 -1.25 11.10
C ALA A 85 -24.03 -1.28 9.65
N ASP A 86 -23.13 -1.33 8.66
CA ASP A 86 -23.48 -1.46 7.24
C ASP A 86 -24.32 -2.73 7.01
N PHE A 87 -23.92 -3.86 7.61
CA PHE A 87 -24.68 -5.11 7.53
C PHE A 87 -26.05 -5.02 8.20
N ALA A 88 -26.11 -4.45 9.41
CA ALA A 88 -27.37 -4.25 10.13
C ALA A 88 -28.34 -3.35 9.36
N PHE A 89 -27.83 -2.26 8.76
CA PHE A 89 -28.59 -1.38 7.88
C PHE A 89 -29.15 -2.12 6.67
N VAL A 90 -28.31 -2.91 5.97
CA VAL A 90 -28.76 -3.70 4.82
C VAL A 90 -29.84 -4.71 5.23
N LYS A 91 -29.68 -5.37 6.39
CA LYS A 91 -30.67 -6.32 6.92
C LYS A 91 -31.99 -5.64 7.25
N ALA A 92 -31.97 -4.53 7.99
CA ALA A 92 -33.16 -3.76 8.35
C ALA A 92 -33.88 -3.24 7.09
N ARG A 93 -33.12 -2.70 6.14
CA ARG A 93 -33.64 -2.23 4.85
C ARG A 93 -34.32 -3.36 4.06
N ASN A 94 -33.69 -4.54 3.98
CA ASN A 94 -34.26 -5.69 3.29
C ASN A 94 -35.50 -6.27 4.00
N GLY A 95 -35.54 -6.19 5.35
CA GLY A 95 -36.71 -6.58 6.13
C GLY A 95 -37.89 -5.64 5.93
N HIS A 96 -37.63 -4.32 5.79
CA HIS A 96 -38.66 -3.32 5.59
C HIS A 96 -39.18 -3.25 4.14
N LEU A 97 -38.28 -3.31 3.15
CA LEU A 97 -38.61 -3.16 1.72
C LEU A 97 -38.82 -4.49 0.99
N GLY A 98 -38.57 -5.62 1.65
CA GLY A 98 -38.62 -6.95 1.08
C GLY A 98 -37.38 -7.31 0.22
N PRO A 99 -37.19 -8.61 -0.11
CA PRO A 99 -35.96 -9.12 -0.74
C PRO A 99 -35.69 -8.66 -2.19
N LYS A 100 -36.56 -7.81 -2.78
CA LYS A 100 -36.51 -7.43 -4.21
C LYS A 100 -36.01 -6.01 -4.49
N TRP A 101 -35.50 -5.27 -3.52
CA TRP A 101 -34.82 -3.99 -3.79
C TRP A 101 -33.41 -4.17 -4.40
N GLN A 102 -33.03 -5.38 -4.85
CA GLN A 102 -31.91 -5.50 -5.77
C GLN A 102 -32.28 -4.73 -7.05
N ALA A 103 -31.67 -3.55 -7.19
CA ALA A 103 -31.82 -2.63 -8.29
C ALA A 103 -31.97 -3.40 -9.61
N LYS A 104 -32.94 -2.97 -10.43
CA LYS A 104 -33.07 -3.38 -11.83
C LYS A 104 -31.67 -3.50 -12.41
N LYS A 105 -31.23 -4.73 -12.72
CA LYS A 105 -29.98 -4.94 -13.46
C LYS A 105 -30.08 -4.05 -14.71
N PRO A 106 -29.06 -3.23 -15.04
CA PRO A 106 -29.08 -2.51 -16.30
C PRO A 106 -29.27 -3.57 -17.39
N GLN A 107 -30.38 -3.48 -18.11
CA GLN A 107 -30.63 -4.37 -19.24
C GLN A 107 -29.45 -4.21 -20.20
N PRO A 108 -28.85 -5.30 -20.71
CA PRO A 108 -27.94 -5.17 -21.83
C PRO A 108 -28.71 -4.51 -22.97
N LYS A 109 -28.25 -3.34 -23.42
CA LYS A 109 -28.73 -2.72 -24.65
C LYS A 109 -28.65 -3.81 -25.74
N LYS A 110 -29.79 -4.20 -26.31
CA LYS A 110 -29.81 -4.96 -27.56
C LYS A 110 -28.94 -4.18 -28.54
N LYS A 111 -27.87 -4.81 -29.02
CA LYS A 111 -27.21 -4.36 -30.24
C LYS A 111 -28.28 -4.44 -31.34
N GLU A 112 -28.69 -3.29 -31.87
CA GLU A 112 -29.17 -3.23 -33.25
C GLU A 112 -27.99 -3.67 -34.11
N GLU A 113 -27.98 -4.94 -34.48
CA GLU A 113 -27.34 -5.35 -35.73
C GLU A 113 -28.29 -4.94 -36.83
N ASP A 114 -28.01 -3.78 -37.41
CA ASP A 114 -28.43 -3.48 -38.76
C ASP A 114 -27.20 -3.05 -39.55
N LYS A 115 -26.85 -3.88 -40.53
CA LYS A 115 -26.27 -3.55 -41.83
C LYS A 115 -25.99 -4.85 -42.58
N ASP A 116 -27.02 -5.26 -43.31
CA ASP A 116 -26.99 -5.57 -44.74
C ASP A 116 -25.63 -6.02 -45.32
N ALA A 117 -25.62 -7.27 -45.75
CA ALA A 117 -24.70 -7.83 -46.73
C ALA A 117 -25.09 -7.43 -48.16
#